data_AF-A0A967K107-F1
#
_entry.id   AF-A0A967K107-F1
#
_cell.length_a   1.000
_cell.length_b   1.000
_cell.length_c   1.000
_cell.angle_alpha   90.00
_cell.angle_beta   90.00
_cell.angle_gamma   90.00
#
_symmetry.space_group_name_H-M   'P 1'
#
loop_
_entity.id
_entity.type
_entity.pdbx_description
1 polymer ?
#
loop_
_entity_poly.entity_id
_entity_poly.type
_entity_poly.pdbx_seq_one_letter_code
_entity_poly.pdbx_strand_id
1 'polypeptide(L)' 'MSQVSVRRFRALRYRTERVGDPGDVWAPPYDVIGPDDAAALRERSPHNIVRLTNPEGDGPERYGRA' A
#
# COMPACT_ATOMS: atom_id res chain seq x y z
N MET A 1 8.83 11.99 34.74
CA MET A 1 8.55 11.73 33.31
C MET A 1 9.74 10.98 32.74
N SER A 2 9.57 9.75 32.25
CA SER A 2 10.67 9.02 31.61
C SER A 2 11.03 9.69 30.27
N GLN A 3 12.32 9.77 29.94
CA GLN A 3 12.77 10.30 28.66
C GLN A 3 12.53 9.29 27.54
N VAL A 4 11.98 9.76 26.42
CA VAL A 4 11.91 9.02 25.15
C VAL A 4 13.23 9.23 24.40
N SER A 5 13.86 8.12 23.98
CA SER A 5 15.06 8.14 23.14
C SER A 5 14.69 7.86 21.68
N VAL A 6 15.19 8.69 20.76
CA VAL A 6 14.96 8.56 19.31
C VAL A 6 16.28 8.22 18.63
N ARG A 7 16.24 7.27 17.68
CA ARG A 7 17.40 6.88 16.88
C ARG A 7 17.07 6.94 15.40
N ARG A 8 18.07 7.29 14.58
CA ARG A 8 17.98 7.17 13.12
C ARG A 8 17.82 5.71 12.70
N PHE A 9 17.12 5.49 11.60
CA PHE A 9 17.03 4.20 10.92
C PHE A 9 17.39 4.37 9.45
N ARG A 10 17.66 3.25 8.77
CA ARG A 10 17.94 3.25 7.34
C ARG A 10 16.62 3.39 6.58
N ALA A 11 16.45 4.48 5.85
CA ALA A 11 15.29 4.68 4.99
C ALA A 11 15.29 3.71 3.80
N LEU A 12 14.10 3.36 3.34
CA LEU A 12 13.87 2.59 2.12
C LEU A 12 13.36 3.53 1.01
N ARG A 13 13.69 3.21 -0.23
CA ARG A 13 13.17 3.88 -1.43
C ARG A 13 12.45 2.86 -2.30
N TYR A 14 11.50 3.32 -3.10
CA TYR A 14 10.90 2.50 -4.16
C TYR A 14 11.99 2.02 -5.13
N ARG A 15 11.85 0.78 -5.59
CA ARG A 15 12.69 0.20 -6.64
C ARG A 15 12.14 0.59 -8.00
N THR A 16 12.49 1.78 -8.48
CA THR A 16 11.96 2.35 -9.72
C THR A 16 12.26 1.50 -10.95
N GLU A 17 13.33 0.68 -10.92
CA GLU A 17 13.63 -0.29 -11.98
C GLU A 17 12.57 -1.39 -12.09
N ARG A 18 11.80 -1.63 -11.02
CA ARG A 18 10.73 -2.64 -10.97
C ARG A 18 9.35 -2.03 -11.19
N VAL A 19 9.11 -0.83 -10.66
CA VAL A 19 7.77 -0.23 -10.64
C VAL A 19 7.56 0.88 -11.67
N GLY A 20 8.60 1.35 -12.34
CA GLY A 20 8.51 2.52 -13.20
C GLY A 20 8.26 3.78 -12.36
N ASP A 21 7.17 4.49 -12.65
CA ASP A 21 6.72 5.64 -11.86
C ASP A 21 6.18 5.15 -10.50
N PRO A 22 6.75 5.59 -9.36
CA PRO A 22 6.21 5.27 -8.04
C PRO A 22 4.72 5.65 -7.87
N GLY A 23 4.22 6.66 -8.57
CA GLY A 23 2.80 7.05 -8.53
C GLY A 23 1.86 5.91 -8.94
N ASP A 24 2.31 5.00 -9.81
CA ASP A 24 1.50 3.88 -10.29
C ASP A 24 1.21 2.85 -9.19
N VAL A 25 2.09 2.77 -8.17
CA VAL A 25 1.96 1.82 -7.06
C VAL A 25 1.35 2.44 -5.79
N TRP A 26 1.03 3.73 -5.79
CA TRP A 26 0.37 4.41 -4.67
C TRP A 26 -1.14 4.26 -4.72
N ALA A 27 -1.81 4.52 -3.60
CA ALA A 27 -3.25 4.65 -3.51
C ALA A 27 -3.60 5.72 -2.48
N PRO A 28 -4.75 6.41 -2.62
CA PRO A 28 -5.35 7.11 -1.50
C PRO A 28 -5.67 6.14 -0.35
N PRO A 29 -5.95 6.64 0.87
CA PRO A 29 -6.43 5.81 1.98
C PRO A 29 -7.62 4.93 1.57
N TYR A 30 -7.67 3.70 2.09
CA TYR A 30 -8.69 2.72 1.67
C TYR A 30 -10.11 3.11 2.07
N ASP A 31 -10.24 3.93 3.09
CA ASP A 31 -11.49 4.46 3.64
C ASP A 31 -12.05 5.64 2.82
N VAL A 32 -11.30 6.16 1.84
CA VAL A 32 -11.74 7.27 0.98
C VAL A 32 -11.99 6.85 -0.48
N ILE A 33 -11.75 5.60 -0.85
CA ILE A 33 -11.91 5.08 -2.21
C ILE A 33 -13.06 4.09 -2.31
N GLY A 34 -13.78 4.11 -3.42
CA GLY A 34 -14.84 3.14 -3.71
C GLY A 34 -14.31 1.81 -4.28
N PRO A 35 -15.19 0.80 -4.48
CA PRO A 35 -14.82 -0.46 -5.12
C PRO A 35 -14.24 -0.29 -6.53
N ASP A 36 -14.82 0.59 -7.35
CA ASP A 36 -14.38 0.83 -8.73
C ASP A 36 -13.01 1.52 -8.76
N ASP A 37 -12.77 2.49 -7.87
CA ASP A 37 -11.45 3.10 -7.71
C ASP A 37 -10.41 2.05 -7.31
N ALA A 38 -10.75 1.18 -6.37
CA ALA A 38 -9.86 0.10 -5.93
C ALA A 38 -9.57 -0.87 -7.08
N ALA A 39 -10.55 -1.20 -7.93
CA ALA A 39 -10.36 -2.03 -9.12
C ALA A 39 -9.39 -1.37 -10.11
N ALA A 40 -9.61 -0.10 -10.46
CA ALA A 40 -8.73 0.67 -11.34
C ALA A 40 -7.29 0.76 -10.80
N LEU A 41 -7.13 0.94 -9.49
CA LEU A 41 -5.82 0.94 -8.82
C LEU A 41 -5.10 -0.42 -8.94
N ARG A 42 -5.83 -1.55 -8.84
CA ARG A 42 -5.27 -2.90 -9.01
C ARG A 42 -4.84 -3.18 -10.45
N GLU A 43 -5.58 -2.64 -11.42
CA GLU A 43 -5.26 -2.75 -12.85
C GLU A 43 -4.05 -1.90 -13.23
N ARG A 44 -3.91 -0.70 -12.64
CA ARG A 44 -2.79 0.21 -12.91
C ARG A 44 -1.43 -0.43 -12.66
N SER A 45 -1.30 -1.26 -11.62
CA SER A 45 -0.05 -1.98 -11.36
C SER A 45 -0.26 -3.28 -10.59
N PRO A 46 0.48 -4.36 -10.92
CA PRO A 46 0.52 -5.57 -10.10
C PRO A 46 1.16 -5.30 -8.72
N HIS A 47 1.80 -4.16 -8.52
CA HIS A 47 2.47 -3.76 -7.28
C HIS A 47 1.73 -2.64 -6.54
N ASN A 48 0.51 -2.28 -6.95
CA ASN A 48 -0.25 -1.23 -6.28
C ASN A 48 -0.56 -1.61 -4.82
N ILE A 49 -0.32 -0.67 -3.91
CA ILE A 49 -0.47 -0.83 -2.46
C ILE A 49 -1.90 -1.21 -2.05
N VAL A 50 -2.92 -0.89 -2.87
CA VAL A 50 -4.33 -1.25 -2.63
C VAL A 50 -4.51 -2.76 -2.44
N ARG A 51 -3.65 -3.59 -3.04
CA ARG A 51 -3.67 -5.05 -2.88
C ARG A 51 -3.38 -5.48 -1.44
N LEU A 52 -2.65 -4.66 -0.68
CA LEU A 52 -2.30 -4.90 0.72
C LEU A 52 -3.24 -4.17 1.69
N THR A 53 -3.58 -2.92 1.38
CA THR A 53 -4.36 -2.06 2.29
C THR A 53 -5.86 -2.25 2.14
N ASN A 54 -6.33 -2.68 0.98
CA ASN A 54 -7.72 -3.01 0.69
C ASN A 54 -7.84 -4.30 -0.15
N PRO A 55 -7.39 -5.47 0.36
CA PRO A 55 -7.47 -6.74 -0.36
C PRO A 55 -8.93 -7.15 -0.63
N GLU A 56 -9.13 -7.90 -1.71
CA GLU A 56 -10.44 -8.43 -2.08
C GLU A 56 -10.89 -9.55 -1.14
N GLY A 57 -12.21 -9.64 -0.91
CA GLY A 57 -12.83 -10.62 -0.02
C GLY A 57 -13.33 -10.00 1.28
N ASP A 58 -14.00 -10.85 2.05
CA ASP A 58 -14.65 -10.49 3.31
C ASP A 58 -13.89 -11.03 4.52
N GLY A 59 -14.13 -10.42 5.68
CA GLY A 59 -13.53 -10.86 6.94
C GLY A 59 -12.02 -10.60 7.04
N PRO A 60 -11.37 -11.02 8.14
CA PRO A 60 -9.91 -10.92 8.30
C PRO A 60 -9.12 -11.84 7.36
N GLU A 61 -9.73 -12.89 6.82
CA GLU A 61 -9.08 -13.89 5.97
C GLU A 61 -8.54 -13.30 4.68
N ARG A 62 -9.14 -12.21 4.18
CA ARG A 62 -8.70 -11.50 2.98
C ARG A 62 -7.25 -10.98 3.06
N TYR A 63 -6.74 -10.75 4.26
CA TYR A 63 -5.37 -10.30 4.49
C TYR A 63 -4.34 -11.43 4.44
N GLY A 64 -4.77 -12.70 4.38
CA GLY A 64 -3.86 -13.84 4.37
C GLY A 64 -2.98 -13.96 3.12
N ARG A 65 -3.29 -13.20 2.06
CA ARG A 65 -2.54 -13.13 0.81
C ARG A 65 -1.89 -11.76 0.55
N ALA A 66 -2.09 -10.81 1.47
CA ALA A 66 -1.41 -9.52 1.43
C ALA A 66 0.08 -9.72 1.76
#